data_AF-A0A358EHY4-F1
#
_entry.id   AF-A0A358EHY4-F1
#
_cell.length_a   1.000
_cell.length_b   1.000
_cell.length_c   1.000
_cell.angle_alpha   90.00
_cell.angle_beta   90.00
_cell.angle_gamma   90.00
#
_symmetry.space_group_name_H-M   'P 1'
#
loop_
_entity.id
_entity.type
_entity.pdbx_description
1 polymer ?
#
loop_
_entity_poly.entity_id
_entity_poly.type
_entity_poly.pdbx_seq_one_letter_code
_entity_poly.pdbx_strand_id
1 'polypeptide(L)'
;DYETGRRPPVESLQRAAQASLEWFEATERYMDLDPAQFTFTLLTRSLRITHEDLRARDPQFLARVDDFVASESERQSGQKVPLGPGPPPMFTPFRLRDMVLSNRVVVSPMCQYTAQDGLVGDWHLQHLGSRAIGGAGLVFAEMTDVSSEGRISPGCAGLYRPEHVDAWGRIVDFIHEQTPAKIAMQLGHAGRKGSTKNPWQGDSEPLEEGNWDLVSASPIPYFPELSQTPREMSRLDMDDAISDYVRATGYAADAGFDLLEIHMAHGYLLASFLSPLTNKRCDEYGGPLENRMRFPLEVFDACRANWPDAKPMSVRLSAVDWAPGGIEPADTVEIARLLKEHKCDVVDVSSGQTVPHQEPRYGRLYQTPFADQVRHEVGMATMAVGNISSWMDVNTIVAAGRADLCMIARAHLFDPYWTRHAAHMLGYQLDWPNQYKSVARYTPRFEFHFGGE
;
A
#
# COMPACT_ATOMS: atom_id res chain seq x y z
N ASP A 1 10.64 16.59 34.66
CA ASP A 1 10.27 15.32 35.32
C ASP A 1 11.16 14.21 34.76
N TYR A 2 11.78 13.40 35.63
CA TYR A 2 12.76 12.37 35.22
C TYR A 2 12.14 11.35 34.26
N GLU A 3 10.87 11.01 34.52
CA GLU A 3 10.12 10.03 33.75
C GLU A 3 9.82 10.50 32.33
N THR A 4 9.37 11.74 32.14
CA THR A 4 9.04 12.30 30.82
C THR A 4 10.25 12.31 29.87
N GLY A 5 11.46 12.56 30.37
CA GLY A 5 12.67 12.56 29.55
C GLY A 5 13.24 11.18 29.24
N ARG A 6 12.96 10.17 30.09
CA ARG A 6 13.53 8.81 29.96
C ARG A 6 12.57 7.79 29.36
N ARG A 7 11.26 8.01 29.46
CA ARG A 7 10.26 7.07 28.95
C ARG A 7 10.40 6.83 27.43
N PRO A 8 10.51 7.86 26.56
CA PRO A 8 10.64 7.62 25.11
C PRO A 8 11.86 6.76 24.70
N PRO A 9 13.09 7.01 25.17
CA PRO A 9 14.22 6.15 24.81
C PRO A 9 14.11 4.73 25.39
N VAL A 10 13.48 4.55 26.57
CA VAL A 10 13.21 3.22 27.14
C VAL A 10 12.21 2.44 26.29
N GLU A 11 11.08 3.06 25.92
CA GLU A 11 10.07 2.45 25.05
C GLU A 11 10.62 2.13 23.66
N SER A 12 11.48 2.99 23.12
CA SER A 12 12.22 2.73 21.88
C SER A 12 13.12 1.49 21.99
N LEU A 13 13.89 1.36 23.08
CA LEU A 13 14.72 0.18 23.33
C LEU A 13 13.90 -1.10 23.52
N GLN A 14 12.79 -1.03 24.26
CA GLN A 14 11.90 -2.16 24.47
C GLN A 14 11.27 -2.63 23.15
N ARG A 15 10.82 -1.71 22.30
CA ARG A 15 10.31 -2.04 20.95
C ARG A 15 11.38 -2.71 20.08
N ALA A 16 12.61 -2.21 20.10
CA ALA A 16 13.71 -2.82 19.35
C ALA A 16 14.08 -4.23 19.88
N ALA A 17 14.02 -4.43 21.21
CA ALA A 17 14.23 -5.74 21.82
C ALA A 17 13.11 -6.72 21.46
N GLN A 18 11.85 -6.26 21.48
CA GLN A 18 10.68 -7.05 21.09
C GLN A 18 10.78 -7.49 19.62
N ALA A 19 11.05 -6.55 18.70
CA ALA A 19 11.24 -6.89 17.28
C ALA A 19 12.38 -7.89 17.06
N SER A 20 13.47 -7.79 17.84
CA SER A 20 14.56 -8.76 17.78
C SER A 20 14.16 -10.13 18.34
N LEU A 21 13.34 -10.19 19.38
CA LEU A 21 12.86 -11.44 19.98
C LEU A 21 11.96 -12.17 18.98
N GLU A 22 10.95 -11.47 18.44
CA GLU A 22 10.00 -12.01 17.45
C GLU A 22 10.72 -12.54 16.21
N TRP A 23 11.76 -11.84 15.75
CA TRP A 23 12.58 -12.33 14.64
C TRP A 23 13.25 -13.66 14.95
N PHE A 24 13.79 -13.84 16.17
CA PHE A 24 14.43 -15.10 16.55
C PHE A 24 13.41 -16.23 16.74
N GLU A 25 12.22 -15.94 17.27
CA GLU A 25 11.12 -16.89 17.40
C GLU A 25 10.62 -17.38 16.03
N ALA A 26 10.76 -16.53 14.99
CA ALA A 26 10.38 -16.84 13.61
C ALA A 26 11.58 -17.14 12.68
N THR A 27 12.76 -17.50 13.21
CA THR A 27 13.99 -17.68 12.39
C THR A 27 13.81 -18.67 11.24
N GLU A 28 12.99 -19.71 11.43
CA GLU A 28 12.71 -20.75 10.44
C GLU A 28 12.22 -20.17 9.10
N ARG A 29 11.51 -19.03 9.13
CA ARG A 29 11.03 -18.28 7.96
C ARG A 29 12.15 -17.87 6.99
N TYR A 30 13.36 -17.68 7.51
CA TYR A 30 14.48 -17.09 6.76
C TYR A 30 15.56 -18.10 6.36
N MET A 31 15.38 -19.39 6.70
CA MET A 31 16.44 -20.41 6.53
C MET A 31 16.78 -20.69 5.07
N ASP A 32 15.88 -20.38 4.14
CA ASP A 32 16.08 -20.56 2.70
C ASP A 32 16.65 -19.31 1.99
N LEU A 33 16.94 -18.23 2.73
CA LEU A 33 17.51 -17.02 2.15
C LEU A 33 18.97 -17.22 1.76
N ASP A 34 19.40 -16.47 0.74
CA ASP A 34 20.81 -16.35 0.40
C ASP A 34 21.62 -15.92 1.64
N PRO A 35 22.82 -16.49 1.90
CA PRO A 35 23.60 -16.17 3.09
C PRO A 35 23.88 -14.68 3.30
N ALA A 36 24.05 -13.89 2.24
CA ALA A 36 24.25 -12.44 2.34
C ALA A 36 22.96 -11.74 2.81
N GLN A 37 21.82 -12.10 2.20
CA GLN A 37 20.52 -11.57 2.60
C GLN A 37 20.11 -12.02 4.01
N PHE A 38 20.30 -13.30 4.36
CA PHE A 38 20.10 -13.83 5.71
C PHE A 38 20.90 -13.04 6.75
N THR A 39 22.19 -12.83 6.48
CA THR A 39 23.06 -12.05 7.37
C THR A 39 22.58 -10.61 7.49
N PHE A 40 22.16 -9.99 6.39
CA PHE A 40 21.63 -8.62 6.41
C PHE A 40 20.33 -8.50 7.19
N THR A 41 19.37 -9.41 7.01
CA THR A 41 18.11 -9.41 7.78
C THR A 41 18.37 -9.62 9.27
N LEU A 42 19.28 -10.53 9.62
CA LEU A 42 19.72 -10.74 11.00
C LEU A 42 20.30 -9.45 11.59
N LEU A 43 21.21 -8.76 10.90
CA LEU A 43 21.83 -7.53 11.40
C LEU A 43 20.83 -6.37 11.56
N THR A 44 19.79 -6.31 10.74
CA THR A 44 18.80 -5.22 10.71
C THR A 44 17.49 -5.54 11.44
N ARG A 45 17.35 -6.73 12.05
CA ARG A 45 16.13 -7.22 12.72
C ARG A 45 15.54 -6.27 13.77
N SER A 46 16.41 -5.59 14.54
CA SER A 46 16.00 -4.69 15.63
C SER A 46 15.49 -3.33 15.14
N LEU A 47 15.54 -3.09 13.82
CA LEU A 47 15.24 -1.82 13.16
C LEU A 47 16.20 -0.67 13.50
N ARG A 48 17.16 -0.88 14.41
CA ARG A 48 18.14 0.15 14.83
C ARG A 48 19.36 0.24 13.94
N ILE A 49 19.64 -0.82 13.19
CA ILE A 49 20.68 -0.84 12.16
C ILE A 49 19.95 -0.83 10.83
N THR A 50 20.27 0.15 10.00
CA THR A 50 19.76 0.28 8.65
C THR A 50 20.81 -0.07 7.61
N HIS A 51 20.39 -0.10 6.35
CA HIS A 51 21.27 -0.14 5.19
C HIS A 51 22.41 0.89 5.26
N GLU A 52 22.09 2.14 5.58
CA GLU A 52 23.07 3.23 5.65
C GLU A 52 23.99 3.13 6.88
N ASP A 53 23.51 2.61 8.02
CA ASP A 53 24.37 2.30 9.15
C ASP A 53 25.41 1.23 8.79
N LEU A 54 25.01 0.21 8.01
CA LEU A 54 25.91 -0.85 7.56
C LEU A 54 26.91 -0.33 6.54
N ARG A 55 26.56 0.66 5.71
CA ARG A 55 27.52 1.32 4.81
C ARG A 55 28.71 1.91 5.56
N ALA A 56 28.43 2.53 6.70
CA ALA A 56 29.46 3.12 7.56
C ALA A 56 30.26 2.07 8.35
N ARG A 57 29.67 0.92 8.67
CA ARG A 57 30.27 -0.12 9.52
C ARG A 57 31.06 -1.18 8.74
N ASP A 58 30.52 -1.65 7.62
CA ASP A 58 31.11 -2.67 6.76
C ASP A 58 30.69 -2.46 5.29
N PRO A 59 31.36 -1.55 4.56
CA PRO A 59 31.02 -1.23 3.18
C PRO A 59 31.24 -2.40 2.21
N GLN A 60 32.13 -3.35 2.53
CA GLN A 60 32.38 -4.52 1.68
C GLN A 60 31.26 -5.55 1.80
N PHE A 61 30.73 -5.76 3.01
CA PHE A 61 29.54 -6.57 3.20
C PHE A 61 28.33 -5.94 2.52
N LEU A 62 28.12 -4.63 2.70
CA LEU A 62 26.98 -3.95 2.06
C LEU A 62 27.03 -4.05 0.54
N ALA A 63 28.20 -3.86 -0.09
CA ALA A 63 28.34 -4.01 -1.53
C ALA A 63 27.95 -5.42 -2.03
N ARG A 64 28.25 -6.47 -1.25
CA ARG A 64 27.82 -7.85 -1.58
C ARG A 64 26.30 -8.02 -1.49
N VAL A 65 25.65 -7.36 -0.52
CA VAL A 65 24.19 -7.36 -0.40
C VAL A 65 23.56 -6.60 -1.58
N ASP A 66 24.10 -5.44 -1.94
CA ASP A 66 23.62 -4.64 -3.08
C ASP A 66 23.77 -5.41 -4.40
N ASP A 67 24.91 -6.06 -4.63
CA ASP A 67 25.15 -6.92 -5.79
C ASP A 67 24.20 -8.12 -5.83
N PHE A 68 23.87 -8.72 -4.68
CA PHE A 68 22.87 -9.79 -4.58
C PHE A 68 21.48 -9.30 -4.99
N VAL A 69 21.02 -8.18 -4.41
CA VAL A 69 19.71 -7.59 -4.74
C VAL A 69 19.63 -7.20 -6.21
N ALA A 70 20.70 -6.59 -6.75
CA ALA A 70 20.82 -6.24 -8.15
C ALA A 70 20.73 -7.47 -9.07
N SER A 71 21.41 -8.56 -8.71
CA SER A 71 21.38 -9.82 -9.47
C SER A 71 20.00 -10.48 -9.45
N GLU A 72 19.31 -10.48 -8.31
CA GLU A 72 17.94 -11.01 -8.21
C GLU A 72 16.96 -10.13 -9.00
N SER A 73 17.11 -8.82 -8.90
CA SER A 73 16.32 -7.87 -9.68
C SER A 73 16.53 -8.03 -11.19
N GLU A 74 17.76 -8.25 -11.67
CA GLU A 74 18.04 -8.54 -13.08
C GLU A 74 17.35 -9.85 -13.52
N ARG A 75 17.46 -10.92 -12.73
CA ARG A 75 16.78 -12.20 -12.99
C ARG A 75 15.27 -12.03 -13.08
N GLN A 76 14.67 -11.32 -12.13
CA GLN A 76 13.24 -11.15 -12.03
C GLN A 76 12.68 -10.21 -13.11
N SER A 77 13.37 -9.10 -13.36
CA SER A 77 12.88 -8.05 -14.28
C SER A 77 13.21 -8.33 -15.74
N GLY A 78 14.27 -9.11 -16.00
CA GLY A 78 14.87 -9.27 -17.32
C GLY A 78 15.58 -8.01 -17.82
N GLN A 79 15.72 -6.97 -16.98
CA GLN A 79 16.47 -5.76 -17.30
C GLN A 79 17.86 -5.85 -16.71
N LYS A 80 18.86 -5.44 -17.50
CA LYS A 80 20.24 -5.42 -17.05
C LYS A 80 20.41 -4.44 -15.89
N VAL A 81 20.98 -4.90 -14.77
CA VAL A 81 21.29 -4.08 -13.60
C VAL A 81 22.81 -4.05 -13.43
N PRO A 82 23.44 -2.86 -13.25
CA PRO A 82 24.89 -2.80 -13.05
C PRO A 82 25.29 -3.53 -11.77
N LEU A 83 26.42 -4.23 -11.82
CA LEU A 83 27.07 -4.90 -10.69
C LEU A 83 28.43 -4.26 -10.42
N GLY A 84 28.88 -4.31 -9.16
CA GLY A 84 30.21 -3.88 -8.74
C GLY A 84 30.41 -2.36 -8.61
N PRO A 85 29.75 -1.67 -7.64
CA PRO A 85 28.68 -2.13 -6.76
C PRO A 85 27.29 -1.97 -7.41
N GLY A 86 26.35 -2.83 -7.02
CA GLY A 86 24.94 -2.70 -7.38
C GLY A 86 24.35 -1.33 -6.99
N PRO A 87 23.28 -0.88 -7.66
CA PRO A 87 22.59 0.33 -7.24
C PRO A 87 21.97 0.13 -5.85
N PRO A 88 21.66 1.22 -5.11
CA PRO A 88 20.91 1.10 -3.87
C PRO A 88 19.64 0.25 -4.08
N PRO A 89 19.30 -0.67 -3.16
CA PRO A 89 18.21 -1.63 -3.34
C PRO A 89 16.89 -1.00 -3.79
N MET A 90 16.56 0.20 -3.30
CA MET A 90 15.35 0.93 -3.68
C MET A 90 15.27 1.28 -5.17
N PHE A 91 16.40 1.39 -5.88
CA PHE A 91 16.47 1.74 -7.31
C PHE A 91 16.69 0.54 -8.23
N THR A 92 16.49 -0.67 -7.72
CA THR A 92 16.48 -1.87 -8.55
C THR A 92 15.11 -2.08 -9.21
N PRO A 93 15.03 -2.49 -10.49
CA PRO A 93 13.76 -2.75 -11.15
C PRO A 93 13.00 -3.93 -10.54
N PHE A 94 11.69 -3.97 -10.75
CA PHE A 94 10.81 -5.04 -10.29
C PHE A 94 9.76 -5.37 -11.34
N ARG A 95 9.48 -6.65 -11.58
CA ARG A 95 8.48 -7.09 -12.55
C ARG A 95 7.30 -7.76 -11.86
N LEU A 96 6.11 -7.35 -12.26
CA LEU A 96 4.83 -8.00 -11.98
C LEU A 96 4.13 -8.24 -13.31
N ARG A 97 3.93 -9.50 -13.68
CA ARG A 97 3.45 -9.87 -15.03
C ARG A 97 4.34 -9.22 -16.11
N ASP A 98 3.74 -8.50 -17.06
CA ASP A 98 4.49 -7.78 -18.10
C ASP A 98 4.88 -6.35 -17.68
N MET A 99 4.38 -5.87 -16.54
CA MET A 99 4.73 -4.56 -16.01
C MET A 99 6.10 -4.60 -15.33
N VAL A 100 7.02 -3.74 -15.78
CA VAL A 100 8.31 -3.52 -15.12
C VAL A 100 8.34 -2.12 -14.52
N LEU A 101 8.55 -2.06 -13.20
CA LEU A 101 8.79 -0.85 -12.43
C LEU A 101 10.28 -0.51 -12.47
N SER A 102 10.60 0.78 -12.65
CA SER A 102 11.98 1.27 -12.69
C SER A 102 12.68 1.27 -11.33
N ASN A 103 11.92 1.22 -10.24
CA ASN A 103 12.42 1.20 -8.87
C ASN A 103 11.35 0.64 -7.91
N ARG A 104 11.71 0.44 -6.63
CA ARG A 104 10.88 -0.19 -5.59
C ARG A 104 9.99 0.81 -4.81
N VAL A 105 9.98 2.08 -5.20
CA VAL A 105 9.25 3.14 -4.49
C VAL A 105 7.85 3.31 -5.07
N VAL A 106 6.85 3.18 -4.21
CA VAL A 106 5.45 3.29 -4.55
C VAL A 106 4.81 4.46 -3.79
N VAL A 107 4.05 5.30 -4.50
CA VAL A 107 3.20 6.31 -3.86
C VAL A 107 1.91 5.62 -3.43
N SER A 108 1.59 5.66 -2.13
CA SER A 108 0.40 5.00 -1.59
C SER A 108 -0.89 5.72 -2.01
N PRO A 109 -2.03 5.02 -2.18
CA PRO A 109 -3.31 5.66 -2.44
C PRO A 109 -3.70 6.55 -1.26
N MET A 110 -3.96 7.83 -1.53
CA MET A 110 -4.27 8.86 -0.54
C MET A 110 -5.45 9.69 -1.01
N CYS A 111 -6.62 9.53 -0.39
CA CYS A 111 -7.82 10.30 -0.74
C CYS A 111 -7.56 11.80 -0.70
N GLN A 112 -7.93 12.51 -1.78
CA GLN A 112 -7.75 13.95 -1.90
C GLN A 112 -9.02 14.71 -1.53
N TYR A 113 -10.19 14.06 -1.64
CA TYR A 113 -11.49 14.64 -1.27
C TYR A 113 -11.81 15.94 -2.04
N THR A 114 -11.39 16.03 -3.31
CA THR A 114 -11.57 17.22 -4.18
C THR A 114 -12.38 16.95 -5.45
N ALA A 115 -12.75 15.69 -5.70
CA ALA A 115 -13.55 15.33 -6.87
C ALA A 115 -14.96 15.92 -6.77
N GLN A 116 -15.57 16.21 -7.91
CA GLN A 116 -16.95 16.69 -7.97
C GLN A 116 -17.83 15.56 -8.47
N ASP A 117 -18.60 14.99 -7.55
CA ASP A 117 -19.43 13.83 -7.82
C ASP A 117 -18.63 12.68 -8.45
N GLY A 118 -17.45 12.38 -7.92
CA GLY A 118 -16.55 11.36 -8.45
C GLY A 118 -15.67 11.81 -9.63
N LEU A 119 -15.99 12.94 -10.29
CA LEU A 119 -15.20 13.43 -11.41
C LEU A 119 -13.89 14.08 -10.93
N VAL A 120 -12.77 13.50 -11.34
CA VAL A 120 -11.43 14.04 -11.07
C VAL A 120 -11.09 15.24 -11.96
N GLY A 121 -10.05 15.97 -11.60
CA GLY A 121 -9.68 17.22 -12.27
C GLY A 121 -8.24 17.63 -12.03
N ASP A 122 -7.93 18.91 -12.24
CA ASP A 122 -6.56 19.43 -12.26
C ASP A 122 -5.79 19.24 -10.95
N TRP A 123 -6.49 19.19 -9.80
CA TRP A 123 -5.85 18.82 -8.53
C TRP A 123 -5.22 17.42 -8.60
N HIS A 124 -5.96 16.44 -9.12
CA HIS A 124 -5.51 15.05 -9.23
C HIS A 124 -4.39 14.92 -10.26
N LEU A 125 -4.51 15.63 -11.40
CA LEU A 125 -3.45 15.70 -12.41
C LEU A 125 -2.14 16.25 -11.82
N GLN A 126 -2.20 17.40 -11.15
CA GLN A 126 -1.05 18.01 -10.51
C GLN A 126 -0.49 17.09 -9.41
N HIS A 127 -1.38 16.51 -8.61
CA HIS A 127 -1.00 15.66 -7.49
C HIS A 127 -0.24 14.42 -7.96
N LEU A 128 -0.84 13.61 -8.84
CA LEU A 128 -0.25 12.35 -9.29
C LEU A 128 0.95 12.60 -10.20
N GLY A 129 0.81 13.56 -11.12
CA GLY A 129 1.87 13.97 -12.04
C GLY A 129 3.13 14.43 -11.33
N SER A 130 3.02 15.20 -10.23
CA SER A 130 4.21 15.67 -9.50
C SER A 130 5.00 14.54 -8.84
N ARG A 131 4.34 13.48 -8.36
CA ARG A 131 5.04 12.33 -7.74
C ARG A 131 5.62 11.39 -8.79
N ALA A 132 4.94 11.21 -9.92
CA ALA A 132 5.47 10.49 -11.07
C ALA A 132 6.75 11.17 -11.59
N ILE A 133 6.68 12.50 -11.82
CA ILE A 133 7.85 13.30 -12.19
C ILE A 133 8.91 13.22 -11.10
N GLY A 134 8.51 13.19 -9.82
CA GLY A 134 9.34 13.03 -8.63
C GLY A 134 10.13 11.72 -8.54
N GLY A 135 9.90 10.76 -9.44
CA GLY A 135 10.75 9.60 -9.65
C GLY A 135 10.28 8.29 -9.01
N ALA A 136 9.09 8.25 -8.41
CA ALA A 136 8.51 6.98 -7.96
C ALA A 136 8.28 6.02 -9.14
N GLY A 137 8.49 4.72 -8.93
CA GLY A 137 8.31 3.70 -9.95
C GLY A 137 6.83 3.40 -10.22
N LEU A 138 6.00 3.49 -9.19
CA LEU A 138 4.55 3.29 -9.26
C LEU A 138 3.83 4.37 -8.45
N VAL A 139 2.78 4.94 -9.03
CA VAL A 139 1.92 5.93 -8.37
C VAL A 139 0.50 5.38 -8.28
N PHE A 140 -0.08 5.31 -7.10
CA PHE A 140 -1.49 4.95 -6.95
C PHE A 140 -2.38 6.19 -7.04
N ALA A 141 -3.43 6.09 -7.85
CA ALA A 141 -4.63 6.91 -7.65
C ALA A 141 -5.22 6.64 -6.26
N GLU A 142 -5.95 7.59 -5.71
CA GLU A 142 -6.65 7.39 -4.44
C GLU A 142 -7.70 6.27 -4.54
N MET A 143 -8.23 5.83 -3.38
CA MET A 143 -9.40 4.96 -3.37
C MET A 143 -10.49 5.60 -4.22
N THR A 144 -10.82 4.95 -5.33
CA THR A 144 -11.74 5.44 -6.34
C THR A 144 -12.97 4.56 -6.29
N ASP A 145 -14.10 5.19 -5.97
CA ASP A 145 -15.32 4.48 -5.63
C ASP A 145 -16.01 3.93 -6.87
N VAL A 146 -16.51 2.69 -6.75
CA VAL A 146 -17.16 1.95 -7.86
C VAL A 146 -18.61 2.36 -8.11
N SER A 147 -19.18 3.16 -7.21
CA SER A 147 -20.55 3.72 -7.27
C SER A 147 -20.63 5.05 -6.50
N SER A 148 -21.70 5.82 -6.71
CA SER A 148 -21.94 7.07 -5.98
C SER A 148 -22.17 6.82 -4.48
N GLU A 149 -22.81 5.73 -4.12
CA GLU A 149 -23.12 5.33 -2.75
C GLU A 149 -21.91 4.64 -2.09
N GLY A 150 -20.96 4.17 -2.90
CA GLY A 150 -19.70 3.61 -2.45
C GLY A 150 -18.74 4.64 -1.86
N ARG A 151 -18.98 5.94 -2.02
CA ARG A 151 -18.04 6.98 -1.57
C ARG A 151 -17.87 7.07 -0.06
N ILE A 152 -16.66 7.45 0.36
CA ILE A 152 -16.41 7.85 1.77
C ILE A 152 -17.09 9.19 2.05
N SER A 153 -16.82 10.19 1.21
CA SER A 153 -17.35 11.54 1.30
C SER A 153 -17.75 12.08 -0.09
N PRO A 154 -18.48 13.21 -0.17
CA PRO A 154 -18.86 13.81 -1.44
C PRO A 154 -17.67 14.20 -2.34
N GLY A 155 -16.49 14.41 -1.75
CA GLY A 155 -15.26 14.77 -2.46
C GLY A 155 -14.45 13.60 -3.01
N CYS A 156 -14.88 12.36 -2.76
CA CYS A 156 -14.15 11.17 -3.22
C CYS A 156 -14.20 11.01 -4.73
N ALA A 157 -13.09 10.55 -5.30
CA ALA A 157 -12.99 10.19 -6.70
C ALA A 157 -13.83 8.94 -7.01
N GLY A 158 -14.37 8.86 -8.22
CA GLY A 158 -15.22 7.75 -8.64
C GLY A 158 -14.82 7.20 -10.01
N LEU A 159 -15.28 6.00 -10.30
CA LEU A 159 -15.14 5.35 -11.61
C LEU A 159 -16.41 4.59 -11.99
N TYR A 160 -17.55 5.26 -11.89
CA TYR A 160 -18.88 4.69 -12.13
C TYR A 160 -19.62 5.28 -13.32
N ARG A 161 -19.07 6.31 -13.98
CA ARG A 161 -19.67 6.94 -15.17
C ARG A 161 -18.69 7.03 -16.34
N PRO A 162 -19.17 7.04 -17.60
CA PRO A 162 -18.31 7.14 -18.77
C PRO A 162 -17.36 8.34 -18.75
N GLU A 163 -17.82 9.52 -18.32
CA GLU A 163 -16.99 10.73 -18.25
C GLU A 163 -15.82 10.64 -17.26
N HIS A 164 -15.87 9.70 -16.29
CA HIS A 164 -14.73 9.45 -15.40
C HIS A 164 -13.57 8.79 -16.14
N VAL A 165 -13.84 8.00 -17.18
CA VAL A 165 -12.82 7.34 -18.00
C VAL A 165 -11.94 8.37 -18.67
N ASP A 166 -12.54 9.36 -19.35
CA ASP A 166 -11.80 10.43 -20.04
C ASP A 166 -10.99 11.28 -19.05
N ALA A 167 -11.57 11.60 -17.89
CA ALA A 167 -10.92 12.41 -16.87
C ALA A 167 -9.69 11.71 -16.26
N TRP A 168 -9.79 10.41 -15.97
CA TRP A 168 -8.66 9.60 -15.52
C TRP A 168 -7.66 9.35 -16.64
N GLY A 169 -8.13 9.07 -17.86
CA GLY A 169 -7.29 8.85 -19.05
C GLY A 169 -6.33 10.01 -19.28
N ARG A 170 -6.79 11.26 -19.16
CA ARG A 170 -5.93 12.46 -19.22
C ARG A 170 -4.76 12.42 -18.22
N ILE A 171 -4.98 11.88 -17.03
CA ILE A 171 -3.95 11.80 -15.98
C ILE A 171 -2.98 10.66 -16.27
N VAL A 172 -3.51 9.50 -16.69
CA VAL A 172 -2.71 8.33 -17.10
C VAL A 172 -1.80 8.70 -18.27
N ASP A 173 -2.36 9.29 -19.32
CA ASP A 173 -1.63 9.76 -20.51
C ASP A 173 -0.51 10.72 -20.12
N PHE A 174 -0.80 11.72 -19.27
CA PHE A 174 0.23 12.64 -18.80
C PHE A 174 1.39 11.90 -18.10
N ILE A 175 1.11 10.93 -17.23
CA ILE A 175 2.14 10.19 -16.52
C ILE A 175 2.98 9.35 -17.48
N HIS A 176 2.35 8.64 -18.41
CA HIS A 176 3.02 7.79 -19.40
C HIS A 176 3.83 8.59 -20.41
N GLU A 177 3.35 9.75 -20.85
CA GLU A 177 4.05 10.60 -21.81
C GLU A 177 5.24 11.34 -21.19
N GLN A 178 5.12 11.76 -19.92
CA GLN A 178 6.10 12.64 -19.30
C GLN A 178 7.11 11.91 -18.40
N THR A 179 6.85 10.65 -18.06
CA THR A 179 7.64 9.91 -17.06
C THR A 179 7.74 8.41 -17.36
N PRO A 180 8.74 7.70 -16.83
CA PRO A 180 8.77 6.23 -16.88
C PRO A 180 7.89 5.56 -15.81
N ALA A 181 7.21 6.33 -14.95
CA ALA A 181 6.43 5.77 -13.85
C ALA A 181 5.20 5.03 -14.37
N LYS A 182 4.78 4.03 -13.59
CA LYS A 182 3.51 3.33 -13.78
C LYS A 182 2.44 3.94 -12.90
N ILE A 183 1.18 3.76 -13.27
CA ILE A 183 0.03 4.23 -12.47
C ILE A 183 -0.94 3.09 -12.16
N ALA A 184 -1.34 3.00 -10.90
CA ALA A 184 -2.30 2.03 -10.39
C ALA A 184 -3.64 2.68 -10.04
N MET A 185 -4.72 1.93 -10.25
CA MET A 185 -6.07 2.29 -9.78
C MET A 185 -6.41 1.46 -8.55
N GLN A 186 -6.77 2.10 -7.43
CA GLN A 186 -7.36 1.40 -6.29
C GLN A 186 -8.88 1.55 -6.33
N LEU A 187 -9.59 0.46 -6.58
CA LEU A 187 -11.05 0.42 -6.52
C LEU A 187 -11.54 0.08 -5.12
N GLY A 188 -12.57 0.80 -4.67
CA GLY A 188 -13.15 0.57 -3.36
C GLY A 188 -14.64 0.89 -3.26
N HIS A 189 -15.20 0.52 -2.12
CA HIS A 189 -16.54 0.89 -1.69
C HIS A 189 -16.51 1.06 -0.17
N ALA A 190 -16.84 2.24 0.34
CA ALA A 190 -16.70 2.62 1.74
C ALA A 190 -17.62 1.81 2.69
N GLY A 191 -18.75 1.33 2.18
CA GLY A 191 -19.69 0.49 2.94
C GLY A 191 -20.18 1.24 4.18
N ARG A 192 -20.07 0.62 5.36
CA ARG A 192 -20.48 1.24 6.65
C ARG A 192 -19.73 2.50 7.06
N LYS A 193 -18.65 2.86 6.35
CA LYS A 193 -17.84 4.07 6.57
C LYS A 193 -18.09 5.15 5.51
N GLY A 194 -19.10 4.98 4.66
CA GLY A 194 -19.50 5.96 3.66
C GLY A 194 -20.32 7.11 4.24
N SER A 195 -20.66 8.07 3.37
CA SER A 195 -21.53 9.20 3.70
C SER A 195 -21.04 10.04 4.89
N THR A 196 -19.74 10.35 4.88
CA THR A 196 -19.06 11.14 5.92
C THR A 196 -18.54 12.48 5.39
N LYS A 197 -18.25 13.40 6.30
CA LYS A 197 -17.67 14.71 6.00
C LYS A 197 -16.26 14.55 5.43
N ASN A 198 -15.79 15.59 4.72
CA ASN A 198 -14.37 15.66 4.39
C ASN A 198 -13.55 15.77 5.69
N PRO A 199 -12.34 15.18 5.78
CA PRO A 199 -11.60 15.08 7.05
C PRO A 199 -11.30 16.41 7.75
N TRP A 200 -11.21 17.52 7.02
CA TRP A 200 -11.00 18.86 7.61
C TRP A 200 -12.29 19.53 8.10
N GLN A 201 -13.46 18.94 7.87
CA GLN A 201 -14.77 19.36 8.37
C GLN A 201 -15.26 18.47 9.52
N GLY A 202 -14.82 17.21 9.55
CA GLY A 202 -15.08 16.24 10.60
C GLY A 202 -14.43 14.91 10.21
N ASP A 203 -13.74 14.26 11.15
CA ASP A 203 -13.03 13.01 10.87
C ASP A 203 -13.96 11.82 11.04
N SER A 204 -14.37 11.21 9.92
CA SER A 204 -15.28 10.06 9.88
C SER A 204 -16.66 10.33 10.53
N GLU A 205 -17.01 11.61 10.69
CA GLU A 205 -18.33 12.06 11.11
C GLU A 205 -19.31 11.99 9.94
N PRO A 206 -20.58 11.59 10.15
CA PRO A 206 -21.58 11.57 9.08
C PRO A 206 -21.87 12.97 8.54
N LEU A 207 -22.37 13.05 7.31
CA LEU A 207 -22.90 14.31 6.76
C LEU A 207 -24.10 14.79 7.59
N GLU A 208 -24.31 16.10 7.62
CA GLU A 208 -25.47 16.70 8.31
C GLU A 208 -26.75 16.56 7.48
N GLU A 209 -26.64 16.72 6.16
CA GLU A 209 -27.71 16.58 5.18
C GLU A 209 -27.18 15.87 3.93
N GLY A 210 -28.07 15.30 3.11
CA GLY A 210 -27.70 14.64 1.86
C GLY A 210 -26.99 13.29 2.03
N ASN A 211 -27.18 12.64 3.18
CA ASN A 211 -26.69 11.28 3.37
C ASN A 211 -27.34 10.30 2.38
N TRP A 212 -26.57 9.29 1.97
CA TRP A 212 -27.07 8.15 1.20
C TRP A 212 -27.09 6.88 2.05
N ASP A 213 -27.86 5.90 1.60
CA ASP A 213 -28.01 4.62 2.29
C ASP A 213 -26.67 3.86 2.30
N LEU A 214 -26.29 3.36 3.47
CA LEU A 214 -25.09 2.56 3.64
C LEU A 214 -25.42 1.06 3.60
N VAL A 215 -24.51 0.28 3.01
CA VAL A 215 -24.56 -1.19 3.00
C VAL A 215 -23.30 -1.80 3.61
N SER A 216 -23.43 -2.98 4.21
CA SER A 216 -22.32 -3.69 4.86
C SER A 216 -22.64 -5.17 5.06
N ALA A 217 -21.65 -5.95 5.52
CA ALA A 217 -21.83 -7.35 5.89
C ALA A 217 -22.93 -7.56 6.94
N SER A 218 -23.04 -6.66 7.92
CA SER A 218 -24.02 -6.68 9.01
C SER A 218 -24.40 -5.25 9.44
N PRO A 219 -25.55 -5.05 10.14
CA PRO A 219 -26.07 -3.73 10.49
C PRO A 219 -25.36 -3.14 11.72
N ILE A 220 -24.05 -2.93 11.59
CA ILE A 220 -23.18 -2.44 12.65
C ILE A 220 -22.56 -1.11 12.20
N PRO A 221 -22.96 0.03 12.78
CA PRO A 221 -22.35 1.33 12.47
C PRO A 221 -20.86 1.36 12.82
N TYR A 222 -20.09 2.27 12.19
CA TYR A 222 -18.68 2.44 12.53
C TYR A 222 -18.50 3.03 13.94
N PHE A 223 -19.08 4.21 14.20
CA PHE A 223 -19.26 4.74 15.55
C PHE A 223 -20.67 4.45 16.06
N PRO A 224 -20.86 3.61 17.12
CA PRO A 224 -22.17 3.18 17.58
C PRO A 224 -23.21 4.27 17.86
N GLU A 225 -22.76 5.43 18.34
CA GLU A 225 -23.64 6.52 18.76
C GLU A 225 -23.71 7.69 17.75
N LEU A 226 -22.94 7.61 16.66
CA LEU A 226 -22.77 8.73 15.73
C LEU A 226 -22.99 8.35 14.26
N SER A 227 -22.42 7.24 13.79
CA SER A 227 -22.51 6.85 12.39
C SER A 227 -23.90 6.30 12.04
N GLN A 228 -24.27 6.45 10.77
CA GLN A 228 -25.45 5.77 10.22
C GLN A 228 -25.30 4.24 10.36
N THR A 229 -26.39 3.55 10.68
CA THR A 229 -26.41 2.08 10.69
C THR A 229 -26.56 1.58 9.26
N PRO A 230 -25.60 0.80 8.74
CA PRO A 230 -25.72 0.25 7.40
C PRO A 230 -26.82 -0.82 7.36
N ARG A 231 -27.44 -0.98 6.20
CA ARG A 231 -28.28 -2.13 5.92
C ARG A 231 -27.40 -3.36 5.69
N GLU A 232 -27.83 -4.51 6.21
CA GLU A 232 -27.22 -5.80 5.88
C GLU A 232 -27.47 -6.12 4.40
N MET A 233 -26.41 -6.43 3.65
CA MET A 233 -26.52 -6.78 2.24
C MET A 233 -27.26 -8.11 2.05
N SER A 234 -28.20 -8.11 1.11
CA SER A 234 -28.78 -9.30 0.50
C SER A 234 -27.88 -9.83 -0.61
N ARG A 235 -28.20 -11.00 -1.18
CA ARG A 235 -27.50 -11.51 -2.37
C ARG A 235 -27.61 -10.54 -3.55
N LEU A 236 -28.76 -9.91 -3.76
CA LEU A 236 -28.94 -8.93 -4.83
C LEU A 236 -28.01 -7.73 -4.66
N ASP A 237 -27.85 -7.22 -3.43
CA ASP A 237 -26.91 -6.13 -3.17
C ASP A 237 -25.46 -6.54 -3.46
N MET A 238 -25.10 -7.80 -3.18
CA MET A 238 -23.78 -8.34 -3.49
C MET A 238 -23.58 -8.47 -5.01
N ASP A 239 -24.60 -8.90 -5.75
CA ASP A 239 -24.57 -8.96 -7.21
C ASP A 239 -24.43 -7.56 -7.85
N ASP A 240 -25.15 -6.57 -7.33
CA ASP A 240 -25.06 -5.17 -7.76
C ASP A 240 -23.66 -4.60 -7.48
N ALA A 241 -23.11 -4.85 -6.28
CA ALA A 241 -21.75 -4.45 -5.96
C ALA A 241 -20.72 -5.11 -6.89
N ILE A 242 -20.83 -6.41 -7.17
CA ILE A 242 -19.95 -7.10 -8.13
C ILE A 242 -20.04 -6.45 -9.51
N SER A 243 -21.24 -6.13 -9.98
CA SER A 243 -21.46 -5.44 -11.26
C SER A 243 -20.78 -4.06 -11.30
N ASP A 244 -20.84 -3.31 -10.21
CA ASP A 244 -20.18 -2.02 -10.06
C ASP A 244 -18.64 -2.14 -10.13
N TYR A 245 -18.07 -3.11 -9.40
CA TYR A 245 -16.64 -3.41 -9.46
C TYR A 245 -16.19 -3.85 -10.86
N VAL A 246 -16.98 -4.69 -11.55
CA VAL A 246 -16.69 -5.12 -12.92
C VAL A 246 -16.71 -3.94 -13.90
N ARG A 247 -17.73 -3.07 -13.79
CA ARG A 247 -17.83 -1.86 -14.62
C ARG A 247 -16.63 -0.93 -14.40
N ALA A 248 -16.30 -0.64 -13.14
CA ALA A 248 -15.16 0.19 -12.79
C ALA A 248 -13.82 -0.45 -13.24
N THR A 249 -13.70 -1.77 -13.19
CA THR A 249 -12.53 -2.50 -13.71
C THR A 249 -12.36 -2.30 -15.21
N GLY A 250 -13.43 -2.44 -15.99
CA GLY A 250 -13.41 -2.17 -17.43
C GLY A 250 -13.02 -0.72 -17.72
N TYR A 251 -13.61 0.24 -17.01
CA TYR A 251 -13.26 1.66 -17.12
C TYR A 251 -11.81 1.97 -16.74
N ALA A 252 -11.24 1.28 -15.74
CA ALA A 252 -9.84 1.43 -15.40
C ALA A 252 -8.93 0.89 -16.52
N ALA A 253 -9.34 -0.19 -17.19
CA ALA A 253 -8.59 -0.75 -18.31
C ALA A 253 -8.63 0.20 -19.52
N ASP A 254 -9.81 0.76 -19.82
CA ASP A 254 -10.03 1.72 -20.89
C ASP A 254 -9.27 3.03 -20.66
N ALA A 255 -9.21 3.51 -19.41
CA ALA A 255 -8.43 4.68 -19.01
C ALA A 255 -6.90 4.43 -19.02
N GLY A 256 -6.45 3.19 -19.25
CA GLY A 256 -5.04 2.87 -19.50
C GLY A 256 -4.20 2.51 -18.27
N PHE A 257 -4.78 2.36 -17.07
CA PHE A 257 -4.03 2.04 -15.84
C PHE A 257 -3.17 0.77 -15.99
N ASP A 258 -1.97 0.75 -15.38
CA ASP A 258 -1.02 -0.36 -15.51
C ASP A 258 -1.28 -1.49 -14.50
N LEU A 259 -1.86 -1.16 -13.34
CA LEU A 259 -2.16 -2.09 -12.24
C LEU A 259 -3.53 -1.75 -11.66
N LEU A 260 -4.27 -2.78 -11.25
CA LEU A 260 -5.54 -2.64 -10.55
C LEU A 260 -5.43 -3.21 -9.13
N GLU A 261 -5.84 -2.44 -8.13
CA GLU A 261 -5.92 -2.87 -6.73
C GLU A 261 -7.35 -2.91 -6.24
N ILE A 262 -7.73 -4.01 -5.59
CA ILE A 262 -9.02 -4.12 -4.91
C ILE A 262 -8.83 -3.80 -3.42
N HIS A 263 -9.55 -2.80 -2.92
CA HIS A 263 -9.43 -2.36 -1.54
C HIS A 263 -10.23 -3.26 -0.58
N MET A 264 -9.53 -4.20 0.08
CA MET A 264 -10.08 -5.11 1.09
C MET A 264 -9.53 -4.81 2.50
N ALA A 265 -9.34 -3.53 2.81
CA ALA A 265 -8.72 -3.09 4.06
C ALA A 265 -9.50 -1.93 4.70
N HIS A 266 -9.01 -1.48 5.85
CA HIS A 266 -9.45 -0.27 6.55
C HIS A 266 -10.94 -0.23 6.95
N GLY A 267 -11.57 -1.40 7.11
CA GLY A 267 -12.97 -1.49 7.53
C GLY A 267 -14.00 -1.03 6.51
N TYR A 268 -13.60 -0.80 5.25
CA TYR A 268 -14.50 -0.55 4.13
C TYR A 268 -15.28 -1.81 3.75
N LEU A 269 -16.04 -1.79 2.66
CA LEU A 269 -17.04 -2.83 2.37
C LEU A 269 -16.46 -4.25 2.40
N LEU A 270 -15.44 -4.54 1.60
CA LEU A 270 -14.89 -5.90 1.54
C LEU A 270 -14.18 -6.29 2.84
N ALA A 271 -13.45 -5.35 3.46
CA ALA A 271 -12.86 -5.56 4.79
C ALA A 271 -13.92 -5.86 5.87
N SER A 272 -15.12 -5.29 5.74
CA SER A 272 -16.21 -5.51 6.68
C SER A 272 -16.77 -6.94 6.61
N PHE A 273 -16.66 -7.60 5.45
CA PHE A 273 -16.94 -9.03 5.31
C PHE A 273 -15.81 -9.87 5.91
N LEU A 274 -14.56 -9.43 5.74
CA LEU A 274 -13.40 -10.13 6.28
C LEU A 274 -13.37 -10.14 7.81
N SER A 275 -13.66 -9.05 8.50
CA SER A 275 -13.48 -9.04 9.96
C SER A 275 -14.65 -9.72 10.71
N PRO A 276 -14.38 -10.64 11.66
CA PRO A 276 -15.40 -11.17 12.56
C PRO A 276 -16.03 -10.09 13.46
N LEU A 277 -15.38 -8.93 13.63
CA LEU A 277 -15.94 -7.81 14.41
C LEU A 277 -17.11 -7.13 13.70
N THR A 278 -17.12 -7.18 12.38
CA THR A 278 -18.07 -6.45 11.53
C THR A 278 -18.99 -7.34 10.73
N ASN A 279 -18.60 -8.60 10.51
CA ASN A 279 -19.43 -9.63 9.88
C ASN A 279 -20.04 -10.56 10.94
N LYS A 280 -21.33 -10.38 11.22
CA LYS A 280 -22.13 -11.20 12.14
C LYS A 280 -23.19 -12.03 11.40
N ARG A 281 -23.00 -12.22 10.09
CA ARG A 281 -23.93 -13.01 9.27
C ARG A 281 -23.93 -14.47 9.72
N CYS A 282 -25.10 -15.09 9.60
CA CYS A 282 -25.32 -16.52 9.90
C CYS A 282 -25.51 -17.35 8.62
N ASP A 283 -25.34 -16.76 7.44
CA ASP A 283 -25.40 -17.43 6.15
C ASP A 283 -24.00 -17.82 5.65
N GLU A 284 -23.91 -18.22 4.37
CA GLU A 284 -22.68 -18.69 3.73
C GLU A 284 -21.60 -17.60 3.52
N TYR A 285 -21.88 -16.34 3.91
CA TYR A 285 -20.94 -15.22 3.85
C TYR A 285 -20.44 -14.77 5.24
N GLY A 286 -20.81 -15.48 6.32
CA GLY A 286 -20.36 -15.19 7.69
C GLY A 286 -19.82 -16.41 8.43
N GLY A 287 -19.22 -16.16 9.61
CA GLY A 287 -18.65 -17.19 10.48
C GLY A 287 -17.19 -17.55 10.13
N PRO A 288 -16.88 -18.80 9.75
CA PRO A 288 -15.52 -19.23 9.39
C PRO A 288 -14.87 -18.35 8.30
N LEU A 289 -13.53 -18.38 8.23
CA LEU A 289 -12.76 -17.53 7.30
C LEU A 289 -13.18 -17.76 5.84
N GLU A 290 -13.44 -19.00 5.46
CA GLU A 290 -13.82 -19.40 4.11
C GLU A 290 -15.13 -18.72 3.67
N ASN A 291 -16.10 -18.62 4.58
CA ASN A 291 -17.35 -17.92 4.33
C ASN A 291 -17.15 -16.40 4.27
N ARG A 292 -16.37 -15.84 5.19
CA ARG A 292 -16.05 -14.41 5.21
C ARG A 292 -15.28 -13.95 3.96
N MET A 293 -14.47 -14.83 3.39
CA MET A 293 -13.74 -14.61 2.13
C MET A 293 -14.60 -14.75 0.88
N ARG A 294 -15.77 -15.41 0.95
CA ARG A 294 -16.58 -15.74 -0.23
C ARG A 294 -16.92 -14.53 -1.08
N PHE A 295 -17.55 -13.51 -0.49
CA PHE A 295 -17.92 -12.30 -1.24
C PHE A 295 -16.70 -11.49 -1.73
N PRO A 296 -15.66 -11.23 -0.90
CA PRO A 296 -14.41 -10.63 -1.38
C PRO A 296 -13.75 -11.36 -2.56
N LEU A 297 -13.74 -12.71 -2.56
CA LEU A 297 -13.20 -13.50 -3.67
C LEU A 297 -14.08 -13.46 -4.91
N GLU A 298 -15.42 -13.48 -4.76
CA GLU A 298 -16.33 -13.29 -5.90
C GLU A 298 -16.09 -11.95 -6.61
N VAL A 299 -15.91 -10.86 -5.84
CA VAL A 299 -15.54 -9.55 -6.39
C VAL A 299 -14.17 -9.60 -7.06
N PHE A 300 -13.16 -10.18 -6.40
CA PHE A 300 -11.82 -10.27 -6.96
C PHE A 300 -11.78 -11.06 -8.28
N ASP A 301 -12.44 -12.22 -8.33
CA ASP A 301 -12.50 -13.08 -9.50
C ASP A 301 -13.23 -12.41 -10.66
N ALA A 302 -14.34 -11.72 -10.37
CA ALA A 302 -15.08 -10.95 -11.37
C ALA A 302 -14.23 -9.82 -11.96
N CYS A 303 -13.49 -9.07 -11.13
CA CYS A 303 -12.53 -8.09 -11.61
C CYS A 303 -11.39 -8.74 -12.41
N ARG A 304 -10.83 -9.86 -11.92
CA ARG A 304 -9.73 -10.58 -12.58
C ARG A 304 -10.10 -11.08 -13.96
N ALA A 305 -11.36 -11.51 -14.15
CA ALA A 305 -11.89 -11.91 -15.46
C ALA A 305 -12.09 -10.74 -16.44
N ASN A 306 -12.17 -9.50 -15.94
CA ASN A 306 -12.38 -8.30 -16.76
C ASN A 306 -11.13 -7.39 -16.86
N TRP A 307 -10.05 -7.73 -16.14
CA TRP A 307 -8.76 -7.03 -16.23
C TRP A 307 -7.82 -7.77 -17.18
N PRO A 308 -7.01 -7.08 -18.03
CA PRO A 308 -6.09 -7.74 -18.94
C PRO A 308 -5.10 -8.68 -18.25
N ASP A 309 -4.95 -9.92 -18.74
CA ASP A 309 -4.10 -10.96 -18.12
C ASP A 309 -2.61 -10.56 -17.99
N ALA A 310 -2.13 -9.72 -18.93
CA ALA A 310 -0.76 -9.20 -18.92
C ALA A 310 -0.52 -8.14 -17.83
N LYS A 311 -1.60 -7.53 -17.30
CA LYS A 311 -1.52 -6.48 -16.28
C LYS A 311 -1.73 -7.08 -14.89
N PRO A 312 -0.92 -6.66 -13.89
CA PRO A 312 -1.03 -7.17 -12.54
C PRO A 312 -2.31 -6.70 -11.85
N MET A 313 -2.77 -7.53 -10.90
CA MET A 313 -3.77 -7.18 -9.90
C MET A 313 -3.23 -7.35 -8.49
N SER A 314 -3.56 -6.39 -7.63
CA SER A 314 -3.24 -6.42 -6.21
C SER A 314 -4.48 -6.37 -5.33
N VAL A 315 -4.28 -6.69 -4.06
CA VAL A 315 -5.27 -6.47 -3.00
C VAL A 315 -4.60 -5.75 -1.85
N ARG A 316 -5.28 -4.73 -1.32
CA ARG A 316 -4.90 -4.12 -0.04
C ARG A 316 -5.62 -4.81 1.11
N LEU A 317 -4.87 -5.28 2.11
CA LEU A 317 -5.38 -5.98 3.29
C LEU A 317 -5.07 -5.23 4.59
N SER A 318 -5.96 -5.35 5.57
CA SER A 318 -5.64 -5.03 6.96
C SER A 318 -5.14 -6.30 7.64
N ALA A 319 -3.83 -6.35 7.94
CA ALA A 319 -3.20 -7.57 8.47
C ALA A 319 -3.66 -7.96 9.88
N VAL A 320 -4.15 -6.97 10.62
CA VAL A 320 -4.64 -7.12 11.99
C VAL A 320 -5.65 -6.00 12.25
N ASP A 321 -6.72 -6.32 12.98
CA ASP A 321 -7.77 -5.35 13.32
C ASP A 321 -7.42 -4.48 14.54
N TRP A 322 -6.41 -4.90 15.32
CA TRP A 322 -6.00 -4.27 16.58
C TRP A 322 -7.10 -4.23 17.63
N ALA A 323 -8.04 -5.18 17.60
CA ALA A 323 -9.10 -5.31 18.59
C ALA A 323 -9.39 -6.80 18.88
N PRO A 324 -9.69 -7.18 20.14
CA PRO A 324 -9.92 -8.58 20.51
C PRO A 324 -11.02 -9.24 19.67
N GLY A 325 -10.72 -10.41 19.12
CA GLY A 325 -11.66 -11.18 18.29
C GLY A 325 -11.79 -10.68 16.84
N GLY A 326 -10.91 -9.77 16.41
CA GLY A 326 -10.75 -9.41 15.00
C GLY A 326 -9.77 -10.30 14.26
N ILE A 327 -9.41 -9.86 13.04
CA ILE A 327 -8.36 -10.46 12.22
C ILE A 327 -7.02 -10.35 12.94
N GLU A 328 -6.27 -11.45 12.97
CA GLU A 328 -4.90 -11.53 13.44
C GLU A 328 -3.92 -11.79 12.27
N PRO A 329 -2.60 -11.56 12.44
CA PRO A 329 -1.62 -11.76 11.36
C PRO A 329 -1.64 -13.16 10.72
N ALA A 330 -1.93 -14.20 11.50
CA ALA A 330 -2.05 -15.57 10.99
C ALA A 330 -3.26 -15.73 10.04
N ASP A 331 -4.40 -15.09 10.33
CA ASP A 331 -5.54 -15.09 9.41
C ASP A 331 -5.17 -14.43 8.08
N THR A 332 -4.37 -13.37 8.13
CA THR A 332 -3.91 -12.65 6.94
C THR A 332 -3.01 -13.49 6.05
N VAL A 333 -2.19 -14.37 6.62
CA VAL A 333 -1.42 -15.36 5.85
C VAL A 333 -2.36 -16.29 5.08
N GLU A 334 -3.44 -16.76 5.70
CA GLU A 334 -4.43 -17.60 5.02
C GLU A 334 -5.23 -16.85 3.96
N ILE A 335 -5.64 -15.60 4.25
CA ILE A 335 -6.29 -14.72 3.28
C ILE A 335 -5.38 -14.51 2.07
N ALA A 336 -4.10 -14.22 2.28
CA ALA A 336 -3.13 -14.03 1.21
C ALA A 336 -2.89 -15.33 0.40
N ARG A 337 -2.88 -16.50 1.06
CA ARG A 337 -2.80 -17.80 0.37
C ARG A 337 -3.99 -18.03 -0.55
N LEU A 338 -5.21 -17.78 -0.08
CA LEU A 338 -6.42 -17.86 -0.91
C LEU A 338 -6.34 -16.87 -2.08
N LEU A 339 -5.96 -15.62 -1.84
CA LEU A 339 -5.81 -14.63 -2.91
C LEU A 339 -4.77 -15.04 -3.97
N LYS A 340 -3.66 -15.66 -3.55
CA LYS A 340 -2.66 -16.21 -4.48
C LYS A 340 -3.24 -17.31 -5.35
N GLU A 341 -4.04 -18.22 -4.79
CA GLU A 341 -4.74 -19.27 -5.54
C GLU A 341 -5.70 -18.68 -6.60
N HIS A 342 -6.30 -17.53 -6.28
CA HIS A 342 -7.15 -16.75 -7.17
C HIS A 342 -6.38 -15.82 -8.13
N LYS A 343 -5.05 -15.97 -8.23
CA LYS A 343 -4.16 -15.22 -9.14
C LYS A 343 -3.95 -13.74 -8.78
N CYS A 344 -4.02 -13.39 -7.51
CA CYS A 344 -3.47 -12.12 -7.02
C CYS A 344 -1.95 -12.09 -7.16
N ASP A 345 -1.42 -11.00 -7.72
CA ASP A 345 -0.01 -10.90 -8.09
C ASP A 345 0.86 -10.35 -6.96
N VAL A 346 0.29 -9.45 -6.15
CA VAL A 346 0.98 -8.76 -5.06
C VAL A 346 -0.05 -8.28 -4.03
N VAL A 347 0.28 -8.30 -2.74
CA VAL A 347 -0.59 -7.72 -1.69
C VAL A 347 0.03 -6.48 -1.06
N ASP A 348 -0.76 -5.41 -0.92
CA ASP A 348 -0.45 -4.26 -0.06
C ASP A 348 -0.89 -4.58 1.37
N VAL A 349 0.07 -4.65 2.30
CA VAL A 349 -0.17 -5.09 3.67
C VAL A 349 -0.21 -3.91 4.62
N SER A 350 -1.43 -3.44 4.90
CA SER A 350 -1.77 -2.39 5.88
C SER A 350 -2.28 -3.00 7.19
N SER A 351 -2.96 -2.23 8.04
CA SER A 351 -3.61 -2.73 9.25
C SER A 351 -4.74 -1.81 9.74
N GLY A 352 -5.62 -2.37 10.56
CA GLY A 352 -6.58 -1.63 11.38
C GLY A 352 -7.67 -0.90 10.60
N GLN A 353 -8.22 0.12 11.27
CA GLN A 353 -9.36 0.95 10.89
C GLN A 353 -10.70 0.22 10.70
N THR A 354 -10.74 -1.06 11.07
CA THR A 354 -11.94 -1.88 11.05
C THR A 354 -12.97 -1.44 12.08
N VAL A 355 -12.53 -1.14 13.31
CA VAL A 355 -13.37 -0.66 14.42
C VAL A 355 -12.75 0.59 15.06
N PRO A 356 -13.53 1.46 15.72
CA PRO A 356 -13.01 2.69 16.32
C PRO A 356 -12.24 2.46 17.63
N HIS A 357 -12.54 1.38 18.36
CA HIS A 357 -11.93 1.04 19.65
C HIS A 357 -10.64 0.21 19.52
N GLN A 358 -10.05 0.18 18.33
CA GLN A 358 -8.79 -0.50 18.07
C GLN A 358 -7.63 0.13 18.84
N GLU A 359 -6.62 -0.66 19.19
CA GLU A 359 -5.41 -0.24 19.92
C GLU A 359 -4.13 -0.52 19.11
N PRO A 360 -3.89 0.23 18.01
CA PRO A 360 -2.72 0.02 17.17
C PRO A 360 -1.41 0.36 17.88
N ARG A 361 -0.41 -0.52 17.74
CA ARG A 361 0.93 -0.31 18.27
C ARG A 361 1.81 0.41 17.24
N TYR A 362 1.74 1.73 17.24
CA TYR A 362 2.53 2.54 16.30
C TYR A 362 4.04 2.52 16.59
N GLY A 363 4.81 2.61 15.52
CA GLY A 363 6.27 2.71 15.54
C GLY A 363 6.82 2.88 14.13
N ARG A 364 8.14 2.99 14.02
CA ARG A 364 8.82 2.95 12.72
C ARG A 364 8.59 1.58 12.09
N LEU A 365 8.15 1.55 10.82
CA LEU A 365 7.90 0.30 10.06
C LEU A 365 6.90 -0.68 10.70
N TYR A 366 5.96 -0.20 11.52
CA TYR A 366 5.14 -1.06 12.38
C TYR A 366 4.28 -2.11 11.66
N GLN A 367 4.00 -1.96 10.36
CA GLN A 367 3.27 -2.96 9.57
C GLN A 367 4.17 -3.79 8.65
N THR A 368 5.45 -3.42 8.51
CA THR A 368 6.41 -4.19 7.70
C THR A 368 6.55 -5.64 8.14
N PRO A 369 6.52 -6.00 9.45
CA PRO A 369 6.53 -7.40 9.87
C PRO A 369 5.39 -8.25 9.28
N PHE A 370 4.23 -7.65 9.00
CA PHE A 370 3.11 -8.36 8.38
C PHE A 370 3.38 -8.63 6.89
N ALA A 371 3.93 -7.65 6.17
CA ALA A 371 4.35 -7.83 4.78
C ALA A 371 5.46 -8.89 4.66
N ASP A 372 6.40 -8.89 5.59
CA ASP A 372 7.47 -9.88 5.69
C ASP A 372 6.93 -11.29 5.92
N GLN A 373 6.00 -11.42 6.88
CA GLN A 373 5.34 -12.68 7.17
C GLN A 373 4.63 -13.26 5.94
N VAL A 374 3.77 -12.47 5.29
CA VAL A 374 3.03 -12.93 4.11
C VAL A 374 3.99 -13.32 2.99
N ARG A 375 5.03 -12.51 2.74
CA ARG A 375 5.99 -12.76 1.67
C ARG A 375 6.65 -14.12 1.80
N HIS A 376 7.13 -14.46 2.99
CA HIS A 376 7.89 -15.69 3.21
C HIS A 376 7.01 -16.92 3.46
N GLU A 377 5.88 -16.79 4.15
CA GLU A 377 5.00 -17.94 4.46
C GLU A 377 4.05 -18.31 3.31
N VAL A 378 3.74 -17.36 2.42
CA VAL A 378 2.90 -17.58 1.24
C VAL A 378 3.74 -17.66 -0.05
N GLY A 379 4.95 -17.08 -0.06
CA GLY A 379 5.80 -17.04 -1.24
C GLY A 379 5.18 -16.20 -2.38
N MET A 380 4.60 -15.05 -2.04
CA MET A 380 4.03 -14.10 -2.99
C MET A 380 4.63 -12.70 -2.80
N ALA A 381 4.55 -11.87 -3.84
CA ALA A 381 5.07 -10.51 -3.74
C ALA A 381 4.25 -9.68 -2.73
N THR A 382 4.93 -8.79 -2.01
CA THR A 382 4.27 -7.89 -1.04
C THR A 382 4.73 -6.44 -1.20
N MET A 383 3.81 -5.52 -0.89
CA MET A 383 4.11 -4.10 -0.71
C MET A 383 3.99 -3.77 0.77
N ALA A 384 5.07 -3.27 1.37
CA ALA A 384 5.06 -2.80 2.75
C ALA A 384 4.62 -1.34 2.82
N VAL A 385 3.78 -1.00 3.80
CA VAL A 385 3.35 0.36 4.13
C VAL A 385 3.38 0.57 5.65
N GLY A 386 3.22 1.80 6.13
CA GLY A 386 3.10 2.10 7.55
C GLY A 386 4.39 2.65 8.16
N ASN A 387 4.43 3.98 8.28
CA ASN A 387 5.58 4.73 8.83
C ASN A 387 6.93 4.37 8.17
N ILE A 388 6.91 4.12 6.85
CA ILE A 388 8.08 4.16 5.99
C ILE A 388 8.25 5.64 5.58
N SER A 389 9.34 6.27 6.01
CA SER A 389 9.54 7.72 5.85
C SER A 389 10.94 8.12 5.38
N SER A 390 11.89 7.19 5.33
CA SER A 390 13.27 7.45 4.86
C SER A 390 13.71 6.46 3.78
N TRP A 391 14.66 6.86 2.92
CA TRP A 391 15.27 5.93 1.95
C TRP A 391 16.03 4.81 2.64
N MET A 392 16.50 5.03 3.87
CA MET A 392 17.13 4.00 4.70
C MET A 392 16.12 2.89 5.01
N ASP A 393 14.86 3.24 5.26
CA ASP A 393 13.78 2.27 5.44
C ASP A 393 13.60 1.43 4.19
N VAL A 394 13.43 2.09 3.02
CA VAL A 394 13.19 1.40 1.75
C VAL A 394 14.35 0.47 1.39
N ASN A 395 15.59 0.97 1.44
CA ASN A 395 16.77 0.16 1.17
C ASN A 395 16.87 -1.03 2.13
N THR A 396 16.60 -0.82 3.43
CA THR A 396 16.64 -1.89 4.44
C THR A 396 15.56 -2.94 4.19
N ILE A 397 14.33 -2.53 3.88
CA ILE A 397 13.20 -3.44 3.64
C ILE A 397 13.49 -4.34 2.43
N VAL A 398 13.91 -3.73 1.31
CA VAL A 398 14.19 -4.46 0.07
C VAL A 398 15.42 -5.37 0.24
N ALA A 399 16.52 -4.85 0.78
CA ALA A 399 17.74 -5.65 0.98
C ALA A 399 17.53 -6.83 1.94
N ALA A 400 16.76 -6.63 3.01
CA ALA A 400 16.44 -7.69 3.96
C ALA A 400 15.41 -8.70 3.44
N GLY A 401 14.82 -8.47 2.26
CA GLY A 401 13.81 -9.36 1.68
C GLY A 401 12.45 -9.30 2.36
N ARG A 402 12.16 -8.23 3.12
CA ARG A 402 10.92 -8.10 3.93
C ARG A 402 9.70 -7.71 3.10
N ALA A 403 9.92 -7.05 1.97
CA ALA A 403 8.90 -6.76 0.98
C ALA A 403 9.58 -6.48 -0.37
N ASP A 404 8.82 -6.59 -1.45
CA ASP A 404 9.33 -6.35 -2.78
C ASP A 404 9.17 -4.88 -3.21
N LEU A 405 8.17 -4.19 -2.66
CA LEU A 405 7.86 -2.78 -2.90
C LEU A 405 7.61 -2.05 -1.57
N CYS A 406 7.88 -0.74 -1.54
CA CYS A 406 7.63 0.10 -0.37
C CYS A 406 6.70 1.25 -0.72
N MET A 407 5.53 1.27 -0.07
CA MET A 407 4.53 2.30 -0.24
C MET A 407 4.73 3.43 0.77
N ILE A 408 4.76 4.65 0.26
CA ILE A 408 5.05 5.85 1.03
C ILE A 408 3.93 6.85 0.80
N ALA A 409 3.25 7.24 1.88
CA ALA A 409 2.14 8.19 1.86
C ALA A 409 2.61 9.61 2.22
N ARG A 410 2.57 9.97 3.51
CA ARG A 410 2.79 11.34 4.02
C ARG A 410 4.11 11.98 3.59
N ALA A 411 5.19 11.23 3.41
CA ALA A 411 6.45 11.80 2.92
C ALA A 411 6.31 12.36 1.49
N HIS A 412 5.50 11.74 0.62
CA HIS A 412 5.17 12.26 -0.71
C HIS A 412 4.15 13.40 -0.71
N LEU A 413 3.38 13.57 0.38
CA LEU A 413 2.56 14.77 0.57
C LEU A 413 3.43 15.97 0.96
N PHE A 414 4.41 15.74 1.83
CA PHE A 414 5.36 16.75 2.26
C PHE A 414 6.34 17.13 1.14
N ASP A 415 6.82 16.15 0.39
CA ASP A 415 7.80 16.32 -0.68
C ASP A 415 7.45 15.43 -1.87
N PRO A 416 6.87 15.97 -2.96
CA PRO A 416 6.51 15.16 -4.12
C PRO A 416 7.75 14.62 -4.86
N TYR A 417 8.94 15.17 -4.64
CA TYR A 417 10.19 14.78 -5.31
C TYR A 417 11.10 13.96 -4.38
N TRP A 418 10.51 13.40 -3.31
CA TRP A 418 11.19 12.61 -2.29
C TRP A 418 12.12 11.54 -2.86
N THR A 419 11.70 10.81 -3.90
CA THR A 419 12.51 9.76 -4.52
C THR A 419 13.76 10.31 -5.22
N ARG A 420 13.66 11.48 -5.87
CA ARG A 420 14.82 12.18 -6.46
C ARG A 420 15.75 12.75 -5.41
N HIS A 421 15.21 13.27 -4.31
CA HIS A 421 16.04 13.70 -3.18
C HIS A 421 16.77 12.52 -2.54
N ALA A 422 16.10 11.36 -2.39
CA ALA A 422 16.75 10.12 -1.98
C ALA A 422 17.89 9.72 -2.94
N ALA A 423 17.66 9.79 -4.26
CA ALA A 423 18.69 9.51 -5.26
C ALA A 423 19.90 10.44 -5.10
N HIS A 424 19.66 11.74 -4.94
CA HIS A 424 20.72 12.73 -4.69
C HIS A 424 21.52 12.42 -3.42
N MET A 425 20.84 12.12 -2.31
CA MET A 425 21.46 11.81 -1.02
C MET A 425 22.27 10.51 -1.04
N LEU A 426 21.85 9.54 -1.86
CA LEU A 426 22.56 8.27 -2.06
C LEU A 426 23.68 8.35 -3.11
N GLY A 427 23.84 9.49 -3.80
CA GLY A 427 24.76 9.64 -4.92
C GLY A 427 24.34 8.83 -6.17
N TYR A 428 23.09 8.37 -6.22
CA TYR A 428 22.54 7.60 -7.33
C TYR A 428 22.06 8.53 -8.45
N GLN A 429 22.48 8.23 -9.69
CA GLN A 429 22.08 9.00 -10.86
C GLN A 429 20.71 8.50 -11.36
N LEU A 430 19.64 9.15 -10.88
CA LEU A 430 18.30 8.96 -11.42
C LEU A 430 18.06 9.96 -12.57
N ASP A 431 17.72 9.46 -13.75
CA ASP A 431 17.52 10.30 -14.93
C ASP A 431 16.44 11.36 -14.72
N TRP A 432 16.76 12.59 -15.14
CA TRP A 432 15.85 13.73 -15.08
C TRP A 432 15.04 13.85 -16.37
N PRO A 433 13.78 14.32 -16.30
CA PRO A 433 13.05 14.76 -17.49
C PRO A 433 13.89 15.81 -18.23
N ASN A 434 13.75 15.85 -19.56
CA ASN A 434 14.55 16.75 -20.40
C ASN A 434 14.49 18.22 -19.93
N GLN A 435 13.32 18.63 -19.45
CA GLN A 435 13.00 19.95 -18.94
C GLN A 435 13.79 20.31 -17.67
N TYR A 436 14.26 19.32 -16.89
CA TYR A 436 14.97 19.51 -15.62
C TYR A 436 16.46 19.15 -15.69
N LYS A 437 17.01 18.90 -16.89
CA LYS A 437 18.43 18.56 -17.06
C LYS A 437 19.40 19.58 -16.47
N SER A 438 18.99 20.85 -16.33
CA SER A 438 19.82 21.88 -15.67
C SER A 438 20.11 21.56 -14.20
N VAL A 439 19.24 20.80 -13.52
CA VAL A 439 19.40 20.39 -12.11
C VAL A 439 20.60 19.46 -11.93
N ALA A 440 20.99 18.70 -12.95
CA ALA A 440 22.16 17.80 -12.89
C ALA A 440 23.49 18.53 -12.61
N ARG A 441 23.53 19.85 -12.75
CA ARG A 441 24.69 20.71 -12.44
C ARG A 441 24.42 21.70 -11.30
N TYR A 442 23.29 21.55 -10.61
CA TYR A 442 22.88 22.40 -9.51
C TYR A 442 23.17 21.71 -8.17
N THR A 443 23.77 22.46 -7.24
CA THR A 443 24.00 21.99 -5.87
C THR A 443 23.06 22.76 -4.93
N PRO A 444 22.04 22.12 -4.35
CA PRO A 444 21.17 22.77 -3.38
C PRO A 444 21.97 23.20 -2.14
N ARG A 445 21.56 24.33 -1.53
CA ARG A 445 22.16 24.85 -0.28
C ARG A 445 21.41 24.43 0.98
N PHE A 446 20.48 23.49 0.86
CA PHE A 446 19.74 22.90 1.97
C PHE A 446 20.08 21.42 2.07
N GLU A 447 20.17 20.91 3.30
CA GLU A 447 20.35 19.48 3.57
C GLU A 447 19.04 18.91 4.08
N PHE A 448 18.64 17.75 3.55
CA PHE A 448 17.57 16.98 4.16
C PHE A 448 18.14 16.09 5.26
N HIS A 449 17.69 16.30 6.49
CA HIS A 449 17.97 15.38 7.59
C HIS A 449 16.76 14.48 7.82
N PHE A 450 16.87 13.23 7.38
CA PHE A 450 15.93 12.17 7.72
C PHE A 450 16.33 11.56 9.05
N GLY A 451 16.10 12.31 10.14
CA GLY A 451 16.27 11.82 11.50
C GLY A 451 15.21 10.77 11.84
N GLY A 452 15.62 9.72 12.57
CA GLY A 452 14.76 8.62 12.97
C GLY A 452 14.39 8.60 14.46
N GLU A 453 14.44 9.75 15.15
CA GLU A 453 13.92 9.87 16.53
C GLU A 453 12.40 9.90 16.57
#